data_AF-A0A504L8Z4-F1
#
_entry.id   AF-A0A504L8Z4-F1
#
_cell.length_a   1.000
_cell.length_b   1.000
_cell.length_c   1.000
_cell.angle_alpha   90.00
_cell.angle_beta   90.00
_cell.angle_gamma   90.00
#
_symmetry.space_group_name_H-M   'P 1'
#
loop_
_entity.id
_entity.type
_entity.pdbx_description
1 polymer ?
#
loop_
_entity_poly.entity_id
_entity_poly.type
_entity_poly.pdbx_seq_one_letter_code
_entity_poly.pdbx_strand_id
1 'polypeptide(L)' 'MDRSSKLRNLKFAQGMLRELRQRTEADGEKLLTYLIDMAYLEASDRVRANWSQDGDVDEDTGQVQRRAAQG' A
#
# COMPACT_ATOMS: atom_id res chain seq x y z
N MET A 1 -5.32 2.87 15.26
CA MET A 1 -5.08 1.72 14.37
C MET A 1 -3.62 1.75 13.97
N ASP A 2 -2.92 0.63 14.11
CA ASP A 2 -1.53 0.47 13.71
C ASP A 2 -1.40 0.40 12.17
N ARG A 3 -0.23 0.78 11.63
CA ARG A 3 0.00 0.81 10.17
C ARG A 3 -0.15 -0.59 9.55
N SER A 4 0.21 -1.64 10.28
CA SER A 4 0.05 -3.03 9.87
C SER A 4 -1.43 -3.41 9.70
N SER A 5 -2.31 -2.98 10.61
CA SER A 5 -3.77 -3.15 10.42
C SER A 5 -4.30 -2.36 9.23
N LYS A 6 -3.80 -1.15 8.98
CA LYS A 6 -4.21 -0.32 7.83
C LYS A 6 -3.87 -1.00 6.49
N LEU A 7 -2.67 -1.56 6.37
CA LEU A 7 -2.24 -2.27 5.15
C LEU A 7 -3.05 -3.55 4.92
N ARG A 8 -3.33 -4.32 5.98
CA ARG A 8 -4.20 -5.50 5.90
C ARG A 8 -5.60 -5.14 5.41
N ASN A 9 -6.19 -4.07 5.95
CA ASN A 9 -7.51 -3.61 5.53
C ASN A 9 -7.53 -3.19 4.06
N LEU A 10 -6.48 -2.52 3.56
CA LEU A 10 -6.37 -2.13 2.16
C LEU A 10 -6.25 -3.34 1.22
N LYS A 11 -5.43 -4.34 1.56
CA LYS A 11 -5.33 -5.60 0.80
C LYS A 11 -6.65 -6.35 0.78
N PHE A 12 -7.35 -6.39 1.92
CA PHE A 12 -8.67 -7.00 2.01
C PHE A 12 -9.70 -6.28 1.13
N ALA A 13 -9.71 -4.95 1.15
CA ALA A 13 -10.57 -4.14 0.30
C ALA A 13 -10.30 -4.37 -1.20
N GLN A 14 -9.03 -4.44 -1.63
CA GLN A 14 -8.68 -4.79 -3.02
C GLN A 14 -9.25 -6.14 -3.45
N GLY A 15 -9.18 -7.14 -2.56
CA GLY A 15 -9.75 -8.47 -2.82
C GLY A 15 -11.26 -8.42 -3.05
N MET A 16 -11.99 -7.69 -2.19
CA MET A 16 -13.44 -7.51 -2.35
C MET A 16 -13.81 -6.73 -3.61
N LEU A 17 -13.06 -5.69 -3.94
CA LEU A 17 -13.31 -4.89 -5.15
C LEU A 17 -13.11 -5.73 -6.42
N ARG A 18 -12.11 -6.61 -6.45
CA ARG A 18 -11.91 -7.55 -7.56
C ARG A 18 -13.09 -8.51 -7.72
N GLU A 19 -13.59 -9.06 -6.61
CA GLU A 19 -14.75 -9.96 -6.61
C GLU A 19 -16.02 -9.24 -7.12
N LEU A 20 -16.27 -8.02 -6.63
CA LEU A 20 -17.43 -7.23 -7.05
C LEU A 20 -17.38 -6.90 -8.54
N ARG A 21 -16.20 -6.50 -9.03
CA ARG A 21 -15.99 -6.22 -10.46
C ARG A 21 -16.39 -7.42 -11.33
N GLN A 22 -15.94 -8.62 -10.98
CA GLN A 22 -16.25 -9.83 -11.76
C GLN A 22 -17.76 -10.08 -11.85
N ARG A 23 -18.49 -9.83 -10.76
CA ARG A 23 -19.94 -9.98 -10.72
C ARG A 23 -20.65 -8.93 -11.58
N THR A 24 -20.29 -7.65 -11.41
CA THR A 24 -20.93 -6.56 -12.15
C THR A 24 -20.59 -6.57 -13.63
N GLU A 25 -19.40 -7.04 -13.98
CA GLU A 25 -18.98 -7.26 -15.37
C GLU A 25 -19.80 -8.40 -16.02
N ALA A 26 -20.03 -9.49 -15.29
CA ALA A 26 -20.89 -10.60 -15.76
C ALA A 26 -22.36 -10.18 -15.93
N ASP A 27 -22.85 -9.29 -15.08
CA ASP A 27 -24.21 -8.76 -15.14
C ASP A 27 -24.38 -7.64 -16.20
N GLY A 28 -23.28 -7.19 -16.85
CA GLY A 28 -23.31 -6.13 -17.84
C GLY A 28 -23.50 -4.72 -17.27
N GLU A 29 -23.32 -4.55 -15.96
CA GLU A 29 -23.48 -3.29 -15.22
C GLU A 29 -22.26 -2.38 -15.43
N LYS A 30 -22.18 -1.77 -16.63
CA LYS A 30 -20.99 -1.03 -17.09
C LYS A 30 -20.58 0.14 -16.18
N LEU A 31 -21.54 0.97 -15.75
CA LEU A 31 -21.26 2.11 -14.89
C LEU A 31 -20.75 1.65 -13.52
N LEU A 32 -21.40 0.66 -12.94
CA LEU A 32 -21.02 0.13 -11.64
C LEU A 32 -19.65 -0.55 -11.69
N THR A 33 -19.38 -1.32 -12.74
CA THR A 33 -18.06 -1.94 -12.98
C THR A 33 -16.97 -0.88 -13.07
N TYR A 34 -17.22 0.22 -13.79
CA TYR A 34 -16.29 1.34 -13.90
C TYR A 34 -16.01 2.01 -12.54
N LEU A 35 -17.04 2.23 -11.71
CA LEU A 35 -16.86 2.77 -10.36
C LEU A 35 -16.02 1.83 -9.47
N ILE A 36 -16.21 0.52 -9.61
CA ILE A 36 -15.43 -0.48 -8.88
C ILE A 36 -13.97 -0.49 -9.34
N ASP A 37 -13.72 -0.39 -10.65
CA ASP A 37 -12.36 -0.29 -11.20
C ASP A 37 -11.63 0.95 -10.66
N MET A 38 -12.30 2.10 -10.61
CA MET A 38 -11.71 3.31 -10.02
C MET A 38 -11.36 3.13 -8.53
N ALA A 39 -12.26 2.54 -7.75
CA ALA A 39 -12.00 2.24 -6.35
C ALA A 39 -10.85 1.24 -6.17
N TYR A 40 -10.74 0.25 -7.06
CA TYR A 40 -9.66 -0.73 -7.04
C TYR A 40 -8.29 -0.09 -7.32
N LEU A 41 -8.22 0.84 -8.29
CA LEU A 41 -7.01 1.59 -8.59
C LEU A 41 -6.56 2.44 -7.39
N GLU A 42 -7.48 3.21 -6.80
CA GLU A 42 -7.21 4.03 -5.62
C GLU A 42 -6.70 3.17 -4.43
N ALA A 43 -7.34 2.02 -4.18
CA ALA A 43 -6.88 1.10 -3.14
C ALA A 43 -5.47 0.56 -3.42
N SER A 44 -5.17 0.27 -4.69
CA SER A 44 -3.85 -0.20 -5.12
C SER A 44 -2.75 0.83 -4.94
N ASP A 45 -3.05 2.09 -5.23
CA ASP A 45 -2.10 3.18 -5.06
C ASP A 45 -1.81 3.47 -3.58
N ARG A 46 -2.83 3.36 -2.71
CA ARG A 46 -2.64 3.45 -1.25
C ARG A 46 -1.85 2.30 -0.67
N VAL A 47 -2.00 1.10 -1.21
CA VAL A 47 -1.13 -0.02 -0.85
C VAL A 47 0.29 0.38 -1.24
N ARG A 48 0.58 0.66 -2.52
CA ARG A 48 1.93 1.04 -2.99
C ARG A 48 2.58 2.15 -2.15
N ALA A 49 1.87 3.23 -1.87
CA ALA A 49 2.38 4.35 -1.07
C ALA A 49 2.78 3.93 0.36
N ASN A 50 2.05 3.01 0.98
CA ASN A 50 2.41 2.48 2.30
C ASN A 50 3.67 1.59 2.27
N TRP A 51 3.97 0.91 1.15
CA TRP A 51 5.20 0.12 1.01
C TRP A 51 6.42 0.99 0.74
N SER A 52 6.27 2.06 -0.06
CA SER A 52 7.38 2.99 -0.33
C SER A 52 7.88 3.70 0.93
N GLN A 53 7.00 3.95 1.91
CA GLN A 53 7.37 4.54 3.21
C GLN A 53 8.09 3.58 4.17
N ASP A 54 8.18 2.28 3.88
CA ASP A 54 8.96 1.32 4.68
C ASP A 54 10.40 1.13 4.12
N GLY A 55 10.70 1.69 2.95
CA GLY A 55 12.02 1.59 2.30
C GLY A 55 13.04 2.68 2.66
N ASP A 56 12.61 3.75 3.34
CA ASP A 56 13.45 4.93 3.65
C ASP A 56 14.00 4.94 5.09
N VAL A 57 14.17 3.77 5.72
CA VAL A 57 14.79 3.65 7.05
C VAL A 57 15.94 2.65 6.99
N ASP A 58 16.99 2.93 6.22
CA ASP A 58 18.32 2.39 6.51
C ASP A 58 19.51 3.15 5.88
N GLU A 59 19.52 4.49 5.93
CA GLU A 59 20.72 5.26 5.56
C GLU A 59 20.94 6.50 6.43
N ASP A 60 20.93 6.32 7.75
CA ASP A 60 21.61 7.25 8.67
C ASP A 60 22.03 6.54 9.96
N THR A 61 23.03 5.65 9.87
CA THR A 61 23.82 5.30 11.05
C THR A 61 25.16 6.02 10.97
N GLY A 62 25.17 7.27 11.42
CA GLY A 62 26.38 8.01 11.75
C GLY A 62 27.28 7.20 12.68
N GLN A 63 28.37 6.66 12.13
CA GLN A 63 29.55 6.26 12.88
C GLN A 63 30.71 7.21 12.57
N VAL A 64 30.59 8.45 13.08
CA VAL A 64 31.75 9.35 13.27
C VAL A 64 31.96 9.54 14.76
N GLN A 65 32.43 8.51 15.48
CA GLN A 65 33.07 8.72 16.77
C GLN A 65 33.85 7.48 17.26
N ARG A 66 35.07 7.23 16.78
CA ARG A 66 36.11 6.58 17.61
C ARG A 66 37.48 7.23 17.42
N ARG A 67 37.67 8.25 18.26
CA ARG A 67 38.91 8.57 19.00
C ARG A 67 40.18 8.85 18.19
N ALA A 68 40.37 10.14 17.94
CA ALA A 68 41.63 10.78 18.33
C ALA A 68 41.96 10.41 19.80
N ALA A 69 43.04 9.63 20.00
CA ALA A 69 43.90 9.63 21.19
C ALA A 69 44.79 8.38 21.17
N GLN A 70 46.04 8.58 20.77
CA GLN A 70 47.30 7.90 21.13
C GLN A 70 48.26 8.21 19.97
N GLY A 71 49.23 9.12 20.11
CA GLY A 71 50.18 9.21 21.22
C GLY A 71 51.46 8.56 20.72
#